data_AF-A0A257W9K7-F1
#
_entry.id   AF-A0A257W9K7-F1
#
_cell.length_a   1.000
_cell.length_b   1.000
_cell.length_c   1.000
_cell.angle_alpha   90.00
_cell.angle_beta   90.00
_cell.angle_gamma   90.00
#
_symmetry.space_group_name_H-M   'P 1'
#
loop_
_entity.id
_entity.type
_entity.pdbx_description
1 polymer ?
#
loop_
_entity_poly.entity_id
_entity_poly.type
_entity_poly.pdbx_seq_one_letter_code
_entity_poly.pdbx_strand_id
1 'polypeptide(L)'
;MSNWPFWFRITAVGLMGCAATVTGCRKSNGLVLYPVTGKVRLEGHPLTAGSVSLRPEETGKWQHPTGVVNDDGTYVIYTERQPGAPPGSYRVVVFANEILRNDSGQASPGLPRSLISTSYHDPLTTPLRIDVVNQPAPGAYDLELKTHAK
;
A
#
# COMPACT_ATOMS: atom_id res chain seq x y z
N MET A 1 -30.12 -31.94 -54.05
CA MET A 1 -28.74 -32.08 -53.54
C MET A 1 -28.72 -31.41 -52.17
N SER A 2 -29.12 -32.17 -51.13
CA SER A 2 -28.25 -32.85 -50.16
C SER A 2 -27.63 -31.86 -49.16
N ASN A 3 -27.75 -31.96 -47.84
CA ASN A 3 -28.57 -32.70 -46.87
C ASN A 3 -28.25 -32.05 -45.50
N TRP A 4 -29.17 -32.10 -44.54
CA TRP A 4 -28.95 -31.80 -43.11
C TRP A 4 -29.61 -32.97 -42.34
N PRO A 5 -29.46 -33.19 -41.01
CA PRO A 5 -28.40 -33.01 -40.00
C PRO A 5 -27.91 -34.36 -39.46
N PHE A 6 -27.03 -34.35 -38.43
CA PHE A 6 -27.14 -35.16 -37.19
C PHE A 6 -25.75 -35.40 -36.56
N TRP A 7 -25.65 -35.07 -35.26
CA TRP A 7 -24.70 -35.56 -34.25
C TRP A 7 -23.41 -34.75 -34.08
N PHE A 8 -23.34 -33.98 -32.99
CA PHE A 8 -22.46 -34.31 -31.86
C PHE A 8 -22.91 -33.50 -30.64
N ARG A 9 -23.64 -34.17 -29.74
CA ARG A 9 -23.76 -33.70 -28.35
C ARG A 9 -22.41 -33.98 -27.71
N ILE A 10 -21.75 -32.95 -27.15
CA ILE A 10 -20.75 -33.16 -26.11
C ILE A 10 -21.25 -32.45 -24.87
N THR A 11 -21.40 -33.28 -23.85
CA THR A 11 -21.91 -33.07 -22.50
C THR A 11 -21.02 -32.14 -21.66
N ALA A 12 -21.69 -31.51 -20.70
CA ALA A 12 -21.17 -30.61 -19.68
C ALA A 12 -19.97 -31.13 -18.86
N VAL A 13 -19.02 -30.24 -18.60
CA VAL A 13 -18.10 -30.15 -17.44
C VAL A 13 -17.76 -28.66 -17.34
N GLY A 14 -17.80 -27.91 -16.25
CA GLY A 14 -17.98 -28.15 -14.82
C GLY A 14 -17.70 -26.80 -14.15
N LEU A 15 -18.40 -26.51 -13.04
CA LEU A 15 -18.20 -25.39 -12.12
C LEU A 15 -16.76 -24.85 -12.05
N MET A 16 -16.59 -23.53 -12.08
CA MET A 16 -15.86 -22.83 -11.01
C MET A 16 -16.12 -21.32 -11.11
N GLY A 17 -16.97 -20.81 -10.22
CA GLY A 17 -17.24 -19.39 -10.11
C GLY A 17 -16.03 -18.64 -9.57
N CYS A 18 -15.58 -17.61 -10.28
CA CYS A 18 -14.75 -16.55 -9.72
C CYS A 18 -15.66 -15.40 -9.30
N ALA A 19 -16.48 -15.63 -8.27
CA ALA A 19 -17.06 -14.55 -7.49
C ALA A 19 -15.93 -13.94 -6.64
N ALA A 20 -15.20 -12.97 -7.19
CA ALA A 20 -14.27 -12.15 -6.43
C ALA A 20 -15.07 -11.15 -5.57
N THR A 21 -15.76 -11.65 -4.55
CA THR A 21 -16.34 -10.82 -3.49
C THR A 21 -15.19 -10.32 -2.62
N VAL A 22 -14.61 -9.19 -3.00
CA VAL A 22 -13.73 -8.42 -2.11
C VAL A 22 -14.63 -7.69 -1.11
N THR A 23 -15.25 -8.44 -0.19
CA THR A 23 -15.90 -7.86 1.00
C THR A 23 -14.81 -7.61 2.03
N GLY A 24 -14.07 -6.52 1.83
CA GLY A 24 -12.96 -6.10 2.70
C GLY A 24 -13.39 -5.13 3.82
N CYS A 25 -14.65 -5.13 4.25
CA CYS A 25 -15.04 -4.39 5.45
C CYS A 25 -14.74 -5.24 6.69
N ARG A 26 -13.65 -4.94 7.41
CA ARG A 26 -13.45 -5.47 8.77
C ARG A 26 -13.98 -4.45 9.77
N LYS A 27 -14.82 -4.93 10.69
CA LYS A 27 -15.33 -4.15 11.83
C LYS A 27 -14.44 -4.43 13.03
N SER A 28 -13.58 -3.49 13.41
CA SER A 28 -12.70 -3.57 14.58
C SER A 28 -13.20 -2.60 15.64
N ASN A 29 -13.59 -3.05 16.83
CA ASN A 29 -14.00 -2.16 17.93
C ASN A 29 -15.05 -1.08 17.55
N GLY A 30 -15.90 -1.34 16.55
CA GLY A 30 -16.88 -0.38 16.03
C GLY A 30 -16.39 0.50 14.87
N LEU A 31 -15.09 0.45 14.55
CA LEU A 31 -14.46 1.14 13.44
C LEU A 31 -14.51 0.30 12.15
N VAL A 32 -14.95 0.92 11.06
CA VAL A 32 -14.88 0.33 9.72
C VAL A 32 -13.48 0.53 9.18
N LEU A 33 -12.78 -0.55 8.85
CA LEU A 33 -11.45 -0.50 8.23
C LEU A 33 -11.54 -0.99 6.78
N TYR A 34 -10.94 -0.23 5.88
CA TYR A 34 -10.72 -0.61 4.49
C TYR A 34 -9.26 -1.04 4.27
N PRO A 35 -9.00 -2.08 3.47
CA PRO A 35 -7.65 -2.54 3.20
C PRO A 35 -6.86 -1.45 2.46
N VAL A 36 -5.67 -1.15 2.96
CA VAL A 36 -4.73 -0.21 2.33
C VAL A 36 -3.41 -0.94 2.11
N THR A 37 -3.15 -1.23 0.84
CA THR A 37 -1.95 -1.92 0.35
C THR A 37 -1.50 -1.24 -0.92
N GLY A 38 -0.21 -0.97 -1.02
CA GLY A 38 0.38 -0.28 -2.16
C GLY A 38 1.85 -0.58 -2.32
N LYS A 39 2.46 0.09 -3.30
CA LYS A 39 3.90 0.02 -3.55
C LYS A 39 4.53 1.38 -3.39
N VAL A 40 5.69 1.43 -2.73
CA VAL A 40 6.51 2.63 -2.62
C VAL A 40 7.68 2.50 -3.58
N ARG A 41 7.85 3.53 -4.40
CA ARG A 41 8.96 3.66 -5.35
C ARG A 41 9.73 4.94 -5.07
N LEU A 42 11.04 4.90 -5.29
CA LEU A 42 11.94 6.03 -5.23
C LEU A 42 12.61 6.15 -6.60
N GLU A 43 12.32 7.23 -7.33
CA GLU A 43 12.84 7.46 -8.70
C GLU A 43 12.63 6.23 -9.61
N GLY A 44 11.42 5.66 -9.60
CA GLY A 44 11.05 4.48 -10.38
C GLY A 44 11.53 3.13 -9.84
N HIS A 45 12.36 3.09 -8.80
CA HIS A 45 12.87 1.85 -8.20
C HIS A 45 12.10 1.50 -6.92
N PRO A 46 11.85 0.21 -6.61
CA PRO A 46 11.21 -0.17 -5.36
C PRO A 46 11.99 0.33 -4.14
N LEU A 47 11.30 0.94 -3.18
CA LEU A 47 11.92 1.33 -1.92
C LEU A 47 12.15 0.09 -1.06
N THR A 48 13.40 -0.26 -0.80
CA THR A 48 13.76 -1.53 -0.15
C THR A 48 13.66 -1.52 1.38
N ALA A 49 13.52 -0.35 1.99
CA ALA A 49 13.35 -0.23 3.44
C ALA A 49 12.69 1.11 3.80
N GLY A 50 11.69 1.04 4.68
CA GLY A 50 11.04 2.23 5.20
C GLY A 50 9.76 1.92 5.97
N SER A 51 9.05 2.97 6.34
CA SER A 51 7.72 2.88 6.93
C SER A 51 6.82 3.97 6.37
N VAL A 52 5.53 3.66 6.25
CA VAL A 52 4.48 4.57 5.81
C VAL A 52 3.57 4.85 7.00
N SER A 53 3.24 6.11 7.23
CA SER A 53 2.33 6.57 8.27
C SER A 53 1.26 7.47 7.66
N LEU A 54 0.00 7.14 7.91
CA LEU A 54 -1.14 7.93 7.51
C LEU A 54 -1.51 8.91 8.61
N ARG A 55 -1.54 10.20 8.27
CA ARG A 55 -1.94 11.28 9.17
C ARG A 55 -3.30 11.80 8.73
N PRO A 56 -4.36 11.60 9.53
CA PRO A 56 -5.69 12.10 9.18
C PRO A 56 -5.65 13.61 8.97
N GLU A 57 -6.31 14.12 7.93
CA GLU A 57 -6.49 15.57 7.76
C GLU A 57 -7.58 16.12 8.68
N GLU A 58 -8.52 15.28 9.09
CA GLU A 58 -9.59 15.65 10.00
C GLU A 58 -9.07 15.73 11.44
N THR A 59 -9.21 16.91 12.05
CA THR A 59 -8.80 17.16 13.43
C THR A 59 -9.58 16.30 14.41
N GLY A 60 -8.90 15.71 15.40
CA GLY A 60 -9.52 14.87 16.44
C GLY A 60 -9.47 13.37 16.16
N LYS A 61 -9.04 12.94 14.97
CA LYS A 61 -8.67 11.55 14.70
C LYS A 61 -7.24 11.29 15.19
N TRP A 62 -7.12 10.54 16.29
CA TRP A 62 -5.82 10.19 16.90
C TRP A 62 -5.19 8.92 16.32
N GLN A 63 -5.93 8.19 15.50
CA GLN A 63 -5.44 6.98 14.87
C GLN A 63 -4.48 7.38 13.75
N HIS A 64 -3.26 6.88 13.88
CA HIS A 64 -2.21 7.01 12.88
C HIS A 64 -1.92 5.63 12.32
N PRO A 65 -2.67 5.18 11.29
CA PRO A 65 -2.39 3.92 10.64
C PRO A 65 -0.94 3.90 10.14
N THR A 66 -0.24 2.79 10.34
CA THR A 66 1.17 2.64 9.94
C THR A 66 1.42 1.32 9.26
N GLY A 67 2.44 1.27 8.41
CA GLY A 67 2.90 0.08 7.71
C GLY A 67 4.40 0.09 7.52
N VAL A 68 5.00 -1.10 7.49
CA VAL A 68 6.41 -1.28 7.12
C VAL A 68 6.48 -1.56 5.63
N VAL A 69 7.48 -0.99 4.96
CA VAL A 69 7.79 -1.26 3.55
C VAL A 69 8.72 -2.46 3.50
N ASN A 70 8.34 -3.46 2.70
CA ASN A 70 9.14 -4.65 2.43
C ASN A 70 10.28 -4.34 1.44
N ASP A 71 11.20 -5.29 1.28
CA ASP A 71 12.34 -5.17 0.36
C ASP A 71 11.94 -5.04 -1.12
N ASP A 72 10.76 -5.54 -1.49
CA ASP A 72 10.16 -5.41 -2.82
C ASP A 72 9.36 -4.10 -3.03
N GLY A 73 9.38 -3.20 -2.04
CA GLY A 73 8.65 -1.93 -2.04
C GLY A 73 7.16 -2.04 -1.72
N THR A 74 6.62 -3.23 -1.45
CA THR A 74 5.22 -3.38 -1.03
C THR A 74 5.04 -2.96 0.43
N TYR A 75 3.85 -2.46 0.77
CA TYR A 75 3.50 -2.18 2.15
C TYR A 75 2.03 -2.48 2.43
N VAL A 76 1.73 -2.79 3.69
CA VAL A 76 0.37 -2.95 4.21
C VAL A 76 0.21 -2.04 5.42
N ILE A 77 -0.87 -1.25 5.43
CA ILE A 77 -1.20 -0.38 6.56
C ILE A 77 -2.00 -1.16 7.59
N TYR A 78 -1.70 -0.89 8.86
CA TYR A 78 -2.39 -1.43 10.01
C TYR A 78 -2.88 -0.31 10.92
N THR A 79 -4.09 -0.48 11.46
CA THR A 79 -4.67 0.34 12.52
C THR A 79 -4.94 -0.56 13.72
N GLU A 80 -4.38 -0.24 14.89
CA GLU A 80 -4.58 -1.02 16.13
C GLU A 80 -4.31 -2.53 15.96
N ARG A 81 -3.24 -2.89 15.22
CA ARG A 81 -2.85 -4.28 14.86
C ARG A 81 -3.78 -4.99 13.88
N GLN A 82 -4.75 -4.29 13.30
CA GLN A 82 -5.63 -4.83 12.25
C GLN A 82 -5.28 -4.25 10.89
N PRO A 83 -5.26 -5.05 9.82
CA PRO A 83 -4.96 -4.54 8.48
C PRO A 83 -6.06 -3.59 8.01
N GLY A 84 -5.64 -2.48 7.42
CA GLY A 84 -6.50 -1.43 6.90
C GLY A 84 -6.47 -0.14 7.70
N ALA A 85 -7.18 0.86 7.16
CA ALA A 85 -7.35 2.17 7.76
C ALA A 85 -8.83 2.58 7.75
N PRO A 86 -9.26 3.47 8.66
CA PRO A 86 -10.58 4.05 8.61
C PRO A 86 -10.79 4.86 7.32
N PRO A 87 -12.04 5.03 6.85
CA PRO A 87 -12.30 5.96 5.77
C PRO A 87 -11.91 7.39 6.11
N GLY A 88 -11.37 8.08 5.12
CA GLY A 88 -11.04 9.50 5.21
C GLY A 88 -9.88 9.89 4.31
N SER A 89 -9.58 11.19 4.32
CA SER A 89 -8.42 11.77 3.63
C SER A 89 -7.23 11.82 4.57
N TYR A 90 -6.08 11.39 4.06
CA TYR A 90 -4.84 11.29 4.81
C TYR A 90 -3.68 11.94 4.07
N ARG A 91 -2.86 12.68 4.83
CA ARG A 91 -1.49 13.01 4.44
C ARG A 91 -0.64 11.75 4.65
N VAL A 92 0.22 11.44 3.68
CA VAL A 92 1.12 10.29 3.80
C VAL A 92 2.52 10.76 4.16
N VAL A 93 3.01 10.26 5.29
CA VAL A 93 4.38 10.45 5.75
C VAL A 93 5.12 9.15 5.49
N VAL A 94 6.26 9.23 4.82
CA VAL A 94 7.12 8.07 4.57
C VAL A 94 8.44 8.33 5.27
N PHE A 95 8.96 7.34 5.99
CA PHE A 95 10.30 7.36 6.55
C PHE A 95 11.15 6.32 5.82
N ALA A 96 12.18 6.75 5.12
CA ALA A 96 13.10 5.88 4.41
C ALA A 96 14.54 6.21 4.81
N ASN A 97 15.11 5.37 5.67
CA ASN A 97 16.46 5.53 6.17
C ASN A 97 17.34 4.41 5.60
N GLU A 98 18.49 4.80 5.03
CA GLU A 98 19.51 3.84 4.63
C GLU A 98 20.19 3.29 5.89
N ILE A 99 20.04 1.98 6.12
CA ILE A 99 20.92 1.28 7.05
C ILE A 99 22.26 1.14 6.35
N LEU A 100 23.19 2.04 6.66
CA LEU A 100 24.57 1.92 6.20
C LEU A 100 25.08 0.54 6.61
N ARG A 101 25.49 -0.29 5.66
CA ARG A 101 26.16 -1.56 5.94
C ARG A 101 27.65 -1.39 5.66
N ASN A 102 28.49 -1.94 6.54
CA ASN A 102 29.93 -2.02 6.30
C ASN A 102 30.26 -3.11 5.27
N ASP A 103 31.52 -3.20 4.85
CA ASP A 103 31.99 -4.18 3.85
C ASP A 103 31.73 -5.65 4.25
N SER A 104 31.51 -5.90 5.55
CA SER A 104 31.13 -7.21 6.11
C SER A 104 29.62 -7.46 6.14
N GLY A 105 28.80 -6.56 5.56
CA GLY A 105 27.34 -6.64 5.53
C GLY A 105 26.64 -6.34 6.86
N GLN A 106 27.39 -5.95 7.90
CA GLN A 106 26.83 -5.58 9.20
C GLN A 106 26.37 -4.13 9.19
N ALA A 107 25.34 -3.80 9.97
CA ALA A 107 24.93 -2.41 10.17
C ALA A 107 26.13 -1.60 10.69
N SER A 108 26.56 -0.62 9.90
CA SER A 108 27.64 0.28 10.24
C SER A 108 27.17 1.23 11.34
N PRO A 109 27.96 1.43 12.41
CA PRO A 109 27.68 2.43 13.43
C PRO A 109 27.93 3.84 12.86
N GLY A 110 27.01 4.30 12.01
CA GLY A 110 26.95 5.65 11.46
C GLY A 110 25.51 6.15 11.51
N LEU A 111 25.34 7.48 11.47
CA LEU A 111 24.00 8.06 11.41
C LEU A 111 23.30 7.58 10.13
N PRO A 112 22.06 7.07 10.21
CA PRO A 112 21.30 6.69 9.03
C PRO A 112 21.16 7.90 8.10
N ARG A 113 21.40 7.70 6.80
CA ARG A 113 21.13 8.74 5.79
C ARG A 113 19.67 8.62 5.36
N SER A 114 18.96 9.73 5.30
CA SER A 114 17.63 9.76 4.69
C SER A 114 17.77 9.54 3.19
N LEU A 115 17.06 8.56 2.65
CA LEU A 115 17.02 8.29 1.20
C LEU A 115 16.11 9.29 0.45
N ILE A 116 15.25 9.97 1.20
CA ILE A 116 14.16 10.80 0.67
C ILE A 116 14.21 12.21 1.24
N SER A 117 13.59 13.14 0.51
CA SER A 117 13.44 14.53 0.95
C SER A 117 12.77 14.62 2.32
N THR A 118 13.23 15.54 3.17
CA THR A 118 12.63 15.82 4.47
C THR A 118 11.14 16.18 4.39
N SER A 119 10.68 16.68 3.25
CA SER A 119 9.25 16.98 3.02
C SER A 119 8.35 15.75 3.19
N TYR A 120 8.85 14.55 2.91
CA TYR A 120 8.07 13.31 3.08
C TYR A 120 7.96 12.87 4.55
N HIS A 121 8.79 13.43 5.44
CA HIS A 121 8.82 13.09 6.87
C HIS A 121 7.88 13.97 7.71
N ASP A 122 7.34 15.03 7.12
CA ASP A 122 6.53 16.03 7.82
C ASP A 122 5.10 16.09 7.22
N PRO A 123 4.06 15.82 8.03
CA PRO A 123 2.68 15.88 7.56
C PRO A 123 2.22 17.25 7.07
N LEU A 124 2.91 18.33 7.45
CA LEU A 124 2.59 19.68 7.00
C LEU A 124 3.15 20.00 5.62
N THR A 125 4.23 19.33 5.21
CA THR A 125 4.95 19.64 3.97
C THR A 125 4.92 18.51 2.94
N THR A 126 4.48 17.31 3.33
CA THR A 126 4.36 16.17 2.41
C THR A 126 3.39 16.47 1.26
N PRO A 127 3.80 16.24 0.00
CA PRO A 127 2.90 16.35 -1.14
C PRO A 127 1.98 15.14 -1.29
N LEU A 128 2.23 14.05 -0.55
CA LEU A 128 1.53 12.79 -0.70
C LEU A 128 0.18 12.81 0.02
N ARG A 129 -0.87 12.43 -0.71
CA ARG A 129 -2.24 12.32 -0.21
C ARG A 129 -2.89 11.05 -0.71
N ILE A 130 -3.67 10.41 0.15
CA ILE A 130 -4.54 9.29 -0.23
C ILE A 130 -5.91 9.44 0.40
N ASP A 131 -6.92 8.96 -0.31
CA ASP A 131 -8.28 8.82 0.20
C ASP A 131 -8.59 7.34 0.43
N VAL A 132 -8.83 6.99 1.68
CA VAL A 132 -9.18 5.61 2.06
C VAL A 132 -10.67 5.42 1.85
N VAL A 133 -11.02 4.59 0.86
CA VAL A 133 -12.39 4.31 0.44
C VAL A 133 -12.63 2.81 0.27
N ASN A 134 -13.89 2.38 0.23
CA ASN A 134 -14.27 0.97 0.08
C ASN A 134 -13.79 0.33 -1.22
N GLN A 135 -13.75 1.12 -2.30
CA GLN A 135 -13.42 0.66 -3.65
C GLN A 135 -12.43 1.64 -4.29
N PRO A 136 -11.15 1.59 -3.90
CA PRO A 136 -10.13 2.46 -4.47
C PRO A 136 -9.88 2.13 -5.93
N ALA A 137 -9.44 3.12 -6.72
CA ALA A 137 -8.92 2.85 -8.05
C ALA A 137 -7.67 1.95 -7.99
N PRO A 138 -7.39 1.15 -9.02
CA PRO A 138 -6.14 0.38 -9.08
C PRO A 138 -4.93 1.30 -8.91
N GLY A 139 -4.02 0.97 -7.99
CA GLY A 139 -2.83 1.78 -7.71
C GLY A 139 -3.10 3.08 -6.95
N ALA A 140 -4.30 3.32 -6.40
CA ALA A 140 -4.61 4.53 -5.61
C ALA A 140 -3.73 4.71 -4.36
N TYR A 141 -3.04 3.65 -3.94
CA TYR A 141 -2.12 3.65 -2.80
C TYR A 141 -0.66 3.44 -3.23
N ASP A 142 -0.34 3.50 -4.52
CA ASP A 142 1.06 3.51 -4.95
C ASP A 142 1.66 4.89 -4.70
N LEU A 143 2.85 4.92 -4.09
CA LEU A 143 3.56 6.13 -3.70
C LEU A 143 4.84 6.26 -4.51
N GLU A 144 5.01 7.41 -5.17
CA GLU A 144 6.24 7.77 -5.85
C GLU A 144 6.97 8.85 -5.05
N LEU A 145 8.19 8.52 -4.62
CA LEU A 145 9.06 9.38 -3.84
C LEU A 145 10.15 9.94 -4.75
N LYS A 146 10.57 11.16 -4.42
CA LYS A 146 11.70 11.82 -5.05
C LYS A 146 12.86 11.93 -4.07
N THR A 147 14.06 11.74 -4.59
CA THR A 147 15.30 12.00 -3.85
C THR A 147 15.49 13.50 -3.64
N HIS A 148 16.37 13.89 -2.71
CA HIS A 148 16.86 15.26 -2.69
C HIS A 148 17.47 15.60 -4.06
N ALA A 149 16.97 16.64 -4.73
CA ALA A 149 17.72 17.26 -5.82
C ALA A 149 19.03 17.78 -5.22
N LYS A 150 20.14 17.22 -5.69
CA LYS A 150 21.49 17.66 -5.33
C LYS A 150 21.78 19.05 -5.89
#